data_AF-A0A3P3XUA3-F1
#
_entry.id   AF-A0A3P3XUA3-F1
#
_cell.length_a   1.000
_cell.length_b   1.000
_cell.length_c   1.000
_cell.angle_alpha   90.00
_cell.angle_beta   90.00
_cell.angle_gamma   90.00
#
_symmetry.space_group_name_H-M   'P 1'
#
loop_
_entity.id
_entity.type
_entity.pdbx_description
1 polymer ?
#
loop_
_entity_poly.entity_id
_entity_poly.type
_entity_poly.pdbx_seq_one_letter_code
_entity_poly.pdbx_strand_id
1 'polypeptide(L)'
;MWVSGKELGEGGMLVDFSIVKAALKKLIDEALDHRDLNGLPEFEDDPSAERIAKFIYDRLRGVLPEVPLSAVDVFETDTSMARYVPDSVERF
;
A
#
# COMPACT_ATOMS: atom_id res chain seq x y z
N MET A 1 -0.70 -2.00 6.04
CA MET A 1 -1.68 -1.23 5.25
C MET A 1 -2.85 -0.87 6.14
N TRP A 2 -3.42 0.30 5.90
CA TRP A 2 -4.51 0.86 6.69
C TRP A 2 -5.70 1.13 5.80
N VAL A 3 -6.89 0.86 6.32
CA VAL A 3 -8.16 1.23 5.71
C VAL A 3 -8.94 2.06 6.72
N SER A 4 -9.64 3.09 6.27
CA SER A 4 -10.41 3.96 7.17
C SER A 4 -11.70 4.44 6.52
N GLY A 5 -12.79 4.41 7.26
CA GLY A 5 -14.10 4.93 6.84
C GLY A 5 -14.90 5.40 8.06
N LYS A 6 -15.96 6.16 7.81
CA LYS A 6 -16.83 6.69 8.88
C LYS A 6 -17.83 5.67 9.40
N GLU A 7 -18.23 4.74 8.54
CA GLU A 7 -19.27 3.75 8.80
C GLU A 7 -18.78 2.37 8.34
N LEU A 8 -19.30 1.32 8.95
CA LEU A 8 -19.04 -0.06 8.53
C LEU A 8 -20.03 -0.46 7.44
N GLY A 9 -19.57 -1.28 6.49
CA GLY A 9 -20.43 -1.85 5.46
C GLY A 9 -21.29 -3.01 5.96
N GLU A 10 -22.01 -3.62 5.03
CA GLU A 10 -22.77 -4.84 5.30
C GLU A 10 -21.84 -5.95 5.83
N GLY A 11 -22.23 -6.57 6.94
CA GLY A 11 -21.37 -7.55 7.64
C GLY A 11 -20.42 -6.95 8.69
N GLY A 12 -20.49 -5.64 8.96
CA GLY A 12 -19.78 -5.02 10.09
C GLY A 12 -18.28 -4.82 9.86
N MET A 13 -17.84 -4.74 8.61
CA MET A 13 -16.45 -4.49 8.22
C MET A 13 -16.37 -3.33 7.22
N LEU A 14 -15.24 -2.62 7.22
CA LEU A 14 -14.95 -1.61 6.17
C LEU A 14 -14.64 -2.29 4.83
N VAL A 15 -13.92 -3.40 4.87
CA VAL A 15 -13.54 -4.22 3.72
C VAL A 15 -13.17 -5.61 4.23
N ASP A 16 -13.36 -6.63 3.40
CA ASP A 16 -12.72 -7.93 3.63
C ASP A 16 -11.19 -7.79 3.43
N PHE A 17 -10.44 -7.90 4.54
CA PHE A 17 -9.00 -7.74 4.52
C PHE A 17 -8.26 -8.81 3.69
N SER A 18 -8.92 -9.94 3.40
CA SER A 18 -8.37 -10.98 2.52
C SER A 18 -8.09 -10.45 1.11
N ILE A 19 -8.95 -9.56 0.59
CA ILE A 19 -8.82 -8.92 -0.72
C ILE A 19 -7.56 -8.05 -0.75
N VAL A 20 -7.40 -7.20 0.27
CA VAL A 20 -6.26 -6.27 0.35
C VAL A 20 -4.96 -7.05 0.48
N LYS A 21 -4.94 -8.11 1.30
CA LYS A 21 -3.79 -9.01 1.47
C LYS A 21 -3.41 -9.72 0.17
N ALA A 22 -4.40 -10.22 -0.58
CA ALA A 22 -4.16 -10.90 -1.85
C ALA A 22 -3.58 -9.95 -2.91
N ALA A 23 -4.12 -8.74 -3.02
CA ALA A 23 -3.61 -7.72 -3.94
C ALA A 23 -2.18 -7.30 -3.59
N LEU A 24 -1.89 -7.08 -2.30
CA LEU A 24 -0.53 -6.76 -1.84
C LEU A 24 0.44 -7.89 -2.17
N LYS A 25 0.07 -9.15 -1.88
CA LYS A 25 0.93 -10.30 -2.18
C LYS A 25 1.26 -10.37 -3.67
N LYS A 26 0.23 -10.24 -4.52
CA LYS A 26 0.41 -10.23 -5.97
C LYS A 26 1.35 -9.12 -6.42
N LEU A 27 1.18 -7.90 -5.90
CA LEU A 27 2.04 -6.77 -6.20
C LEU A 27 3.51 -7.03 -5.79
N ILE A 28 3.73 -7.59 -4.60
CA ILE A 28 5.08 -7.93 -4.13
C ILE A 28 5.70 -8.99 -5.04
N ASP A 29 4.99 -10.09 -5.29
CA ASP A 29 5.48 -11.20 -6.13
C ASP A 29 5.82 -10.73 -7.56
N GLU A 30 5.04 -9.79 -8.11
CA GLU A 30 5.22 -9.31 -9.49
C GLU A 30 6.27 -8.21 -9.62
N ALA A 31 6.34 -7.28 -8.67
CA ALA A 31 7.09 -6.03 -8.82
C ALA A 31 8.31 -5.90 -7.90
N LEU A 32 8.37 -6.59 -6.76
CA LEU A 32 9.39 -6.36 -5.73
C LEU A 32 10.20 -7.61 -5.38
N ASP A 33 9.59 -8.80 -5.41
CA ASP A 33 10.23 -10.02 -4.98
C ASP A 33 11.33 -10.46 -5.97
N HIS A 34 12.52 -10.77 -5.44
CA HIS A 34 13.70 -11.19 -6.21
C HIS A 34 14.14 -10.22 -7.34
N ARG A 35 13.80 -8.93 -7.24
CA ARG A 35 14.20 -7.89 -8.22
C ARG A 35 15.19 -6.90 -7.63
N ASP A 36 16.09 -6.38 -8.48
CA ASP A 36 16.87 -5.21 -8.13
C ASP A 36 15.97 -3.97 -8.21
N LEU A 37 15.61 -3.44 -7.05
CA LEU A 37 14.72 -2.29 -6.95
C LEU A 37 15.31 -1.06 -7.64
N ASN A 38 16.64 -0.91 -7.67
CA ASN A 38 17.30 0.23 -8.33
C ASN A 38 17.09 0.22 -9.85
N GLY A 39 16.71 -0.91 -10.43
CA GLY A 39 16.38 -1.03 -11.86
C GLY A 39 14.95 -0.66 -12.21
N LEU A 40 14.11 -0.33 -11.23
CA LEU A 40 12.74 0.12 -11.45
C LEU A 40 12.71 1.64 -11.66
N PRO A 41 12.05 2.14 -12.73
CA PRO A 41 11.90 3.59 -12.96
C PRO A 41 11.33 4.35 -11.75
N GLU A 42 10.47 3.70 -10.96
CA GLU A 42 9.87 4.27 -9.75
C GLU A 42 10.85 4.45 -8.59
N PHE A 43 12.04 3.86 -8.67
CA PHE A 43 13.09 3.91 -7.64
C PHE A 43 14.46 4.35 -8.18
N GLU A 44 14.54 4.93 -9.39
CA GLU A 44 15.80 5.34 -10.05
C GLU A 44 16.72 6.22 -9.18
N ASP A 45 16.17 6.94 -8.20
CA ASP A 45 16.93 7.81 -7.30
C ASP A 45 17.35 7.17 -5.97
N ASP A 46 16.69 6.10 -5.52
CA ASP A 46 16.94 5.28 -4.30
C ASP A 46 15.63 4.60 -3.83
N PRO A 47 15.61 3.29 -3.53
CA PRO A 47 14.43 2.56 -3.06
C PRO A 47 14.19 2.73 -1.55
N SER A 48 14.05 3.97 -1.08
CA SER A 48 13.77 4.26 0.33
C SER A 48 12.44 3.67 0.80
N ALA A 49 12.30 3.42 2.10
CA ALA A 49 11.05 2.90 2.68
C ALA A 49 9.84 3.82 2.40
N GLU A 50 10.04 5.14 2.37
CA GLU A 50 9.01 6.13 2.00
C GLU A 50 8.56 5.96 0.54
N ARG A 51 9.51 5.82 -0.38
CA ARG A 51 9.24 5.64 -1.82
C ARG A 51 8.55 4.31 -2.08
N ILE A 52 8.98 3.24 -1.44
CA ILE A 52 8.32 1.93 -1.52
C ILE A 52 6.89 2.02 -0.95
N ALA A 53 6.69 2.69 0.18
CA ALA A 53 5.36 2.85 0.77
C ALA A 53 4.41 3.60 -0.17
N LYS A 54 4.88 4.67 -0.81
CA LYS A 54 4.13 5.42 -1.82
C LYS A 54 3.83 4.56 -3.05
N PHE A 55 4.83 3.86 -3.59
CA PHE A 55 4.67 2.98 -4.75
C PHE A 55 3.60 1.92 -4.51
N ILE A 56 3.67 1.24 -3.36
CA ILE A 56 2.67 0.23 -2.97
C ILE A 56 1.28 0.88 -2.88
N TYR A 57 1.17 2.06 -2.25
CA TYR A 57 -0.10 2.78 -2.15
C TYR A 57 -0.70 3.08 -3.52
N ASP A 58 0.07 3.70 -4.42
CA ASP A 58 -0.40 4.11 -5.76
C ASP A 58 -0.86 2.88 -6.58
N ARG A 59 -0.09 1.80 -6.55
CA ARG A 59 -0.40 0.56 -7.27
C ARG A 59 -1.66 -0.10 -6.73
N LEU A 60 -1.78 -0.22 -5.40
CA LEU A 60 -2.96 -0.81 -4.79
C LEU A 60 -4.20 0.05 -4.99
N ARG A 61 -4.07 1.37 -4.98
CA ARG A 61 -5.20 2.27 -5.24
C ARG A 61 -5.74 2.10 -6.67
N GLY A 62 -4.86 1.86 -7.64
CA GLY A 62 -5.27 1.57 -9.02
C GLY A 62 -5.96 0.22 -9.19
N VAL A 63 -5.57 -0.80 -8.41
CA VAL A 63 -6.13 -2.16 -8.49
C VAL A 63 -7.39 -2.33 -7.62
N LEU A 64 -7.48 -1.59 -6.52
CA LEU A 64 -8.57 -1.65 -5.54
C LEU A 64 -9.25 -0.28 -5.39
N PRO A 65 -9.93 0.24 -6.43
CA PRO A 65 -10.52 1.58 -6.44
C PRO A 65 -11.75 1.71 -5.50
N GLU A 66 -12.32 0.61 -5.03
CA GLU A 66 -13.42 0.64 -4.05
C GLU A 66 -12.96 0.50 -2.59
N VAL A 67 -11.69 0.11 -2.36
CA VAL A 67 -11.17 -0.05 -1.01
C VAL A 67 -10.72 1.31 -0.45
N PRO A 68 -11.18 1.72 0.75
CA PRO A 68 -10.81 3.00 1.35
C PRO A 68 -9.41 2.91 1.99
N LEU A 69 -8.39 2.67 1.17
CA LEU A 69 -6.99 2.59 1.56
C LEU A 69 -6.49 3.96 2.02
N SER A 70 -6.02 4.02 3.27
CA SER A 70 -5.66 5.30 3.91
C SER A 70 -4.18 5.45 4.20
N ALA A 71 -3.42 4.36 4.31
CA ALA A 71 -1.97 4.41 4.47
C ALA A 71 -1.29 3.08 4.16
N VAL A 72 0.00 3.15 3.85
CA VAL A 72 0.90 1.99 3.72
C VAL A 72 2.11 2.20 4.61
N ASP A 73 2.50 1.15 5.33
CA ASP A 73 3.70 1.12 6.16
C ASP A 73 4.68 0.15 5.54
N VAL A 74 5.95 0.55 5.47
CA VAL A 74 7.08 -0.28 5.03
C VAL A 74 8.13 -0.27 6.12
N PHE A 75 8.45 -1.46 6.62
CA PHE A 75 9.50 -1.66 7.62
C PHE A 75 10.77 -2.09 6.89
N GLU A 76 11.83 -1.31 7.04
CA GLU A 76 13.17 -1.65 6.53
C GLU A 76 13.87 -2.62 7.51
N THR A 77 13.65 -2.39 8.81
CA THR A 77 14.11 -3.25 9.89
C THR A 77 13.01 -3.32 10.97
N ASP A 78 13.24 -4.12 12.02
CA ASP A 78 12.31 -4.22 13.15
C ASP A 78 12.09 -2.87 13.88
N THR A 79 13.01 -1.91 13.72
CA THR A 79 12.98 -0.61 14.40
C THR A 79 12.90 0.60 13.45
N SER A 80 13.08 0.39 12.14
CA SER A 80 13.02 1.43 11.11
C SER A 80 11.80 1.22 10.19
N MET A 81 10.94 2.24 10.10
CA MET A 81 9.71 2.19 9.31
C MET A 81 9.37 3.56 8.72
N ALA A 82 8.84 3.54 7.49
CA ALA A 82 8.20 4.67 6.86
C ALA A 82 6.71 4.40 6.58
N ARG A 83 5.89 5.44 6.72
CA ARG A 83 4.47 5.41 6.39
C ARG A 83 4.17 6.45 5.31
N TYR A 84 3.52 6.01 4.23
CA TYR A 84 2.90 6.92 3.28
C TYR A 84 1.41 7.11 3.62
N VAL A 85 0.99 8.37 3.74
CA VAL A 85 -0.41 8.80 3.90
C VAL A 85 -0.69 9.86 2.82
N PRO A 86 -1.71 9.71 1.97
CA PRO A 86 -2.05 10.73 0.99
C PRO A 86 -2.67 11.96 1.68
N ASP A 87 -2.32 13.16 1.22
CA ASP A 87 -2.87 14.42 1.74
C ASP A 87 -4.39 14.53 1.60
N SER A 88 -4.95 13.80 0.63
CA SER A 88 -6.37 13.76 0.32
C SER A 88 -6.90 12.36 0.60
N VAL A 89 -7.18 12.05 1.86
CA VAL A 89 -8.15 10.99 2.14
C VAL A 89 -9.50 11.55 1.67
N GLU A 90 -9.89 11.31 0.42
CA GLU A 90 -11.27 11.54 0.00
C GLU A 90 -12.16 10.81 1.00
N ARG A 91 -12.87 11.60 1.80
CA ARG A 91 -13.72 11.10 2.88
C ARG A 91 -14.97 10.51 2.24
N PHE A 92 -14.88 9.29 1.74
CA PHE A 92 -16.03 8.48 1.37
C PHE A 92 -16.96 8.30 2.59
#